data_AF-A0A956KIQ8-F1
#
_entry.id   AF-A0A956KIQ8-F1
#
_cell.length_a   1.000
_cell.length_b   1.000
_cell.length_c   1.000
_cell.angle_alpha   90.00
_cell.angle_beta   90.00
_cell.angle_gamma   90.00
#
_symmetry.space_group_name_H-M   'P 1'
#
loop_
_entity.id
_entity.type
_entity.pdbx_description
1 polymer ?
#
loop_
_entity_poly.entity_id
_entity_poly.type
_entity_poly.pdbx_seq_one_letter_code
_entity_poly.pdbx_strand_id
1 'polypeptide(L)'
;LTMAGARVQDHLANPALAAKLAEGFDVVVIQGQSVEPITDYPAFETAVVELAGQIGEARYLLFQTWPRQEGSPDLIELGMTVEEMAQGLESGYFEAALASGGELAPVGGAWMS
;
A
#
# COMPACT_ATOMS: atom_id res chain seq x y z
N LEU A 1 12.51 -4.00 10.39
CA LEU A 1 12.23 -3.63 8.99
C LEU A 1 12.16 -4.91 8.18
N THR A 2 11.21 -4.99 7.25
CA THR A 2 10.97 -6.15 6.37
C THR A 2 11.84 -6.06 5.11
N MET A 3 11.91 -7.15 4.35
CA MET A 3 12.67 -7.23 3.08
C MET A 3 11.85 -6.70 1.90
N ALA A 4 12.51 -6.48 0.75
CA ALA A 4 11.83 -6.12 -0.49
C ALA A 4 10.73 -7.14 -0.86
N GLY A 5 9.59 -6.63 -1.34
CA GLY A 5 8.42 -7.44 -1.69
C GLY A 5 7.50 -7.77 -0.51
N ALA A 6 7.79 -7.25 0.69
CA ALA A 6 6.91 -7.38 1.85
C ALA A 6 5.54 -6.74 1.61
N ARG A 7 4.52 -7.42 2.12
CA ARG A 7 3.12 -6.98 2.19
C ARG A 7 2.89 -6.16 3.46
N VAL A 8 1.83 -5.35 3.52
CA VAL A 8 1.48 -4.60 4.75
C VAL A 8 1.33 -5.53 5.97
N GLN A 9 0.74 -6.70 5.78
CA GLN A 9 0.62 -7.72 6.83
C GLN A 9 1.97 -8.21 7.37
N ASP A 10 3.03 -8.21 6.55
CA ASP A 10 4.37 -8.65 6.97
C ASP A 10 5.01 -7.60 7.88
N HIS A 11 4.67 -6.31 7.68
CA HIS A 11 5.06 -5.24 8.59
C HIS A 11 4.36 -5.39 9.95
N LEU A 12 3.05 -5.70 9.96
CA LEU A 12 2.29 -5.96 11.17
C LEU A 12 2.82 -7.16 11.96
N ALA A 13 3.17 -8.24 11.26
CA ALA A 13 3.74 -9.44 11.87
C ALA A 13 5.17 -9.23 12.40
N ASN A 14 5.82 -8.11 12.07
CA ASN A 14 7.17 -7.82 12.52
C ASN A 14 7.15 -7.36 14.00
N PRO A 15 7.72 -8.14 14.94
CA PRO A 15 7.70 -7.78 16.36
C PRO A 15 8.45 -6.48 16.67
N ALA A 16 9.32 -6.00 15.76
CA ALA A 16 10.02 -4.73 15.92
C ALA A 16 9.17 -3.50 15.55
N LEU A 17 7.99 -3.68 14.93
CA LEU A 17 7.15 -2.57 14.48
C LEU A 17 6.71 -1.67 15.65
N ALA A 18 6.14 -2.26 16.71
CA ALA A 18 5.67 -1.50 17.86
C ALA A 18 6.81 -0.71 18.53
N ALA A 19 7.98 -1.35 18.70
CA ALA A 19 9.16 -0.68 19.24
C ALA A 19 9.62 0.46 18.33
N LYS A 20 9.51 0.30 17.01
CA LYS A 20 9.86 1.35 16.05
C LYS A 20 8.89 2.53 16.14
N LEU A 21 7.59 2.29 16.14
CA LEU A 21 6.55 3.33 16.25
C LEU A 21 6.66 4.11 17.56
N ALA A 22 7.06 3.45 18.65
CA ALA A 22 7.31 4.09 19.94
C ALA A 22 8.48 5.10 19.95
N GLU A 23 9.35 5.10 18.94
CA GLU A 23 10.39 6.14 18.77
C GLU A 23 9.77 7.52 18.48
N GLY A 24 8.51 7.56 18.01
CA GLY A 24 7.78 8.78 17.67
C GLY A 24 8.06 9.26 16.24
N PHE A 25 7.00 9.50 15.49
CA PHE A 25 7.06 10.04 14.12
C PHE A 25 6.00 11.11 13.94
N ASP A 26 6.32 12.18 13.21
CA ASP A 26 5.32 13.14 12.74
C ASP A 26 4.49 12.56 11.60
N VAL A 27 5.13 11.74 10.75
CA VAL A 27 4.55 11.14 9.55
C VAL A 27 5.04 9.70 9.39
N VAL A 28 4.11 8.78 9.13
CA VAL A 28 4.39 7.40 8.72
C VAL A 28 3.92 7.19 7.28
N VAL A 29 4.82 6.67 6.44
CA VAL A 29 4.50 6.33 5.05
C VAL A 29 4.32 4.82 4.94
N ILE A 30 3.14 4.39 4.50
CA ILE A 30 2.80 2.98 4.34
C ILE A 30 2.85 2.63 2.85
N GLN A 31 3.66 1.66 2.49
CA GLN A 31 3.68 1.10 1.14
C GLN A 31 3.59 -0.43 1.24
N GLY A 32 2.55 -0.99 0.64
CA GLY A 32 2.38 -2.43 0.49
C GLY A 32 3.09 -2.98 -0.73
N GLN A 33 3.08 -4.30 -0.89
CA GLN A 33 3.59 -4.96 -2.09
C GLN A 33 2.85 -4.44 -3.34
N SER A 34 3.53 -4.38 -4.48
CA SER A 34 3.06 -3.62 -5.64
C SER A 34 1.70 -3.99 -6.23
N VAL A 35 1.18 -5.20 -6.00
CA VAL A 35 -0.08 -5.71 -6.60
C VAL A 35 -1.11 -6.15 -5.56
N GLU A 36 -0.75 -6.24 -4.28
CA GLU A 36 -1.68 -6.67 -3.23
C GLU A 36 -2.97 -5.84 -3.10
N PRO A 37 -3.00 -4.52 -3.44
CA PRO A 37 -4.25 -3.76 -3.45
C PRO A 37 -5.24 -4.24 -4.52
N ILE A 38 -4.78 -5.02 -5.51
CA ILE A 38 -5.60 -5.59 -6.57
C ILE A 38 -5.86 -7.08 -6.32
N THR A 39 -4.78 -7.85 -6.09
CA THR A 39 -4.87 -9.32 -6.08
C THR A 39 -5.39 -9.88 -4.78
N ASP A 40 -5.37 -9.11 -3.69
CA ASP A 40 -5.78 -9.54 -2.35
C ASP A 40 -6.24 -8.35 -1.50
N TYR A 41 -7.16 -7.56 -2.06
CA TYR A 41 -7.64 -6.32 -1.46
C TYR A 41 -8.15 -6.46 -0.01
N PRO A 42 -8.98 -7.47 0.36
CA PRO A 42 -9.49 -7.58 1.72
C PRO A 42 -8.38 -7.73 2.78
N ALA A 43 -7.33 -8.49 2.47
CA ALA A 43 -6.18 -8.65 3.35
C ALA A 43 -5.35 -7.36 3.42
N PHE A 44 -5.15 -6.69 2.27
CA PHE A 44 -4.46 -5.41 2.20
C PHE A 44 -5.17 -4.33 3.04
N GLU A 45 -6.48 -4.13 2.84
CA GLU A 45 -7.29 -3.16 3.59
C GLU A 45 -7.26 -3.44 5.09
N THR A 46 -7.50 -4.70 5.50
CA THR A 46 -7.46 -5.11 6.91
C THR A 46 -6.10 -4.77 7.53
N ALA A 47 -5.01 -5.09 6.83
CA ALA A 47 -3.66 -4.83 7.31
C ALA A 47 -3.35 -3.32 7.39
N VAL A 48 -3.85 -2.51 6.45
CA VAL A 48 -3.70 -1.04 6.52
C VAL A 48 -4.45 -0.49 7.74
N VAL A 49 -5.69 -0.90 7.98
CA VAL A 49 -6.50 -0.44 9.12
C VAL A 49 -5.85 -0.84 10.45
N GLU A 50 -5.38 -2.07 10.57
CA GLU A 50 -4.67 -2.53 11.77
C GLU A 50 -3.35 -1.77 12.00
N LEU A 51 -2.59 -1.51 10.93
CA LEU A 51 -1.34 -0.76 11.01
C LEU A 51 -1.59 0.69 11.42
N ALA A 52 -2.62 1.33 10.85
CA ALA A 52 -3.07 2.66 11.25
C ALA A 52 -3.42 2.73 12.74
N GLY A 53 -4.09 1.70 13.27
CA GLY A 53 -4.37 1.59 14.71
C GLY A 53 -3.12 1.55 15.60
N GLN A 54 -1.99 1.04 15.11
CA GLN A 54 -0.72 1.03 15.86
C GLN A 54 0.07 2.35 15.76
N ILE A 55 -0.16 3.14 14.70
CA ILE A 55 0.54 4.41 14.47
C ILE A 55 0.11 5.49 15.49
N GLY A 56 -1.14 5.43 15.97
CA GLY A 56 -1.66 6.38 16.96
C GLY A 56 -1.97 7.74 16.34
N GLU A 57 -1.51 8.83 16.97
CA GLU A 57 -1.85 10.21 16.57
C GLU A 57 -0.98 10.77 15.43
N ALA A 58 0.07 10.05 15.02
CA ALA A 58 0.92 10.49 13.92
C ALA A 58 0.12 10.52 12.60
N ARG A 59 0.42 11.49 11.74
CA ARG A 59 -0.15 11.49 10.38
C ARG A 59 0.39 10.27 9.64
N TYR A 60 -0.45 9.66 8.82
CA TYR A 60 0.02 8.60 7.95
C TYR A 60 -0.61 8.68 6.58
N LEU A 61 0.15 8.22 5.59
CA LEU A 61 -0.26 8.22 4.20
C LEU A 61 0.09 6.90 3.54
N LEU A 62 -0.80 6.45 2.68
CA LEU A 62 -0.55 5.34 1.79
C LEU A 62 0.17 5.84 0.55
N PHE A 63 1.35 5.29 0.29
CA PHE A 63 2.14 5.56 -0.89
C PHE A 63 1.71 4.60 -2.00
N GLN A 64 0.86 5.09 -2.90
CA GLN A 64 0.33 4.32 -4.00
C GLN A 64 1.48 3.80 -4.88
N THR A 65 1.40 2.55 -5.31
CA THR A 65 2.30 2.02 -6.34
C THR A 65 1.78 2.38 -7.73
N TRP A 66 2.53 2.02 -8.76
CA TRP A 66 2.25 2.34 -10.16
C TRP A 66 2.03 1.07 -10.98
N PRO A 67 1.26 1.16 -12.09
CA PRO A 67 1.07 0.03 -12.98
C PRO A 67 2.42 -0.41 -13.58
N ARG A 68 2.49 -1.69 -13.94
CA ARG A 68 3.63 -2.24 -14.67
C ARG A 68 3.63 -1.71 -16.10
N GLN A 69 4.82 -1.70 -16.71
CA GLN A 69 4.97 -1.34 -18.12
C GLN A 69 4.25 -2.35 -19.02
N GLU A 70 3.69 -1.85 -20.12
CA GLU A 70 3.13 -2.68 -21.19
C GLU A 70 4.12 -3.77 -21.64
N GLY A 71 3.62 -4.99 -21.82
CA GLY A 71 4.43 -6.14 -22.25
C GLY A 71 5.36 -6.73 -21.18
N SER A 72 5.36 -6.21 -19.95
CA SER A 72 6.10 -6.84 -18.86
C SER A 72 5.54 -8.23 -18.51
N PRO A 73 6.38 -9.21 -18.15
CA PRO A 73 5.93 -10.56 -17.77
C PRO A 73 4.87 -10.54 -16.65
N ASP A 74 5.09 -9.72 -15.62
CA ASP A 74 4.15 -9.56 -14.49
C ASP A 74 2.75 -9.11 -14.97
N LEU A 75 2.69 -8.12 -15.86
CA LEU A 75 1.42 -7.59 -16.35
C LEU A 75 0.68 -8.62 -17.22
N ILE A 76 1.43 -9.36 -18.04
CA ILE A 76 0.90 -10.45 -18.86
C ILE A 76 0.33 -11.56 -17.97
N GLU A 77 1.04 -11.92 -16.89
CA GLU A 77 0.60 -12.94 -15.93
C GLU A 77 -0.68 -12.51 -15.19
N LEU A 78 -0.78 -11.22 -14.84
CA LEU A 78 -1.98 -10.64 -14.23
C LEU A 78 -3.16 -10.57 -15.20
N GLY A 79 -2.92 -10.66 -16.52
CA GLY A 79 -3.96 -10.61 -17.54
C GLY A 79 -4.68 -9.25 -17.61
N MET A 80 -3.99 -8.16 -17.25
CA MET A 80 -4.53 -6.80 -17.22
C MET A 80 -3.86 -5.92 -18.28
N THR A 81 -4.56 -4.87 -18.74
CA THR A 81 -3.90 -3.75 -19.41
C THR A 81 -3.21 -2.83 -18.40
N VAL A 82 -2.36 -1.90 -18.89
CA VAL A 82 -1.73 -0.89 -18.03
C VAL A 82 -2.79 -0.02 -17.35
N GLU A 83 -3.84 0.35 -18.08
CA GLU A 83 -4.96 1.17 -17.60
C GLU A 83 -5.79 0.44 -16.55
N GLU A 84 -6.11 -0.84 -16.77
CA GLU A 84 -6.83 -1.68 -15.80
C GLU A 84 -6.05 -1.80 -14.50
N MET A 85 -4.73 -2.02 -14.59
CA MET A 85 -3.86 -2.07 -13.42
C MET A 85 -3.76 -0.69 -12.74
N ALA A 86 -3.64 0.39 -13.50
CA ALA A 86 -3.58 1.76 -12.94
C ALA A 86 -4.85 2.07 -12.13
N GLN A 87 -6.01 1.81 -12.72
CA GLN A 87 -7.31 2.03 -12.08
C GLN A 87 -7.49 1.13 -10.85
N GLY A 88 -7.11 -0.15 -10.95
CA GLY A 88 -7.16 -1.08 -9.82
C GLY A 88 -6.29 -0.63 -8.64
N LEU A 89 -5.07 -0.16 -8.91
CA LEU A 89 -4.18 0.39 -7.89
C LEU A 89 -4.78 1.65 -7.27
N GLU A 90 -5.29 2.58 -8.08
CA GLU A 90 -5.90 3.82 -7.60
C GLU A 90 -7.09 3.54 -6.69
N SER A 91 -8.04 2.71 -7.12
CA SER A 91 -9.19 2.33 -6.29
C SER A 91 -8.75 1.60 -5.02
N GLY A 92 -7.86 0.60 -5.11
CA GLY A 92 -7.44 -0.17 -3.94
C GLY A 92 -6.73 0.69 -2.88
N TYR A 93 -5.86 1.61 -3.29
CA TYR A 93 -5.21 2.51 -2.34
C TYR A 93 -6.14 3.60 -1.81
N PHE A 94 -7.04 4.13 -2.64
CA PHE A 94 -8.01 5.14 -2.23
C PHE A 94 -8.99 4.60 -1.17
N GLU A 95 -9.57 3.43 -1.42
CA GLU A 95 -10.51 2.81 -0.49
C GLU A 95 -9.82 2.42 0.83
N ALA A 96 -8.60 1.88 0.79
CA ALA A 96 -7.84 1.58 2.00
C ALA A 96 -7.45 2.84 2.81
N ALA A 97 -7.12 3.95 2.13
CA ALA A 97 -6.90 5.23 2.80
C ALA A 97 -8.19 5.75 3.45
N LEU A 98 -9.32 5.67 2.76
CA LEU A 98 -10.63 6.03 3.29
C LEU A 98 -11.02 5.18 4.51
N ALA A 99 -10.84 3.86 4.43
CA ALA A 99 -11.19 2.91 5.47
C ALA A 99 -10.34 3.07 6.74
N SER A 100 -9.06 3.42 6.58
CA SER A 100 -8.17 3.68 7.73
C SER A 100 -8.34 5.10 8.30
N GLY A 101 -8.76 6.07 7.48
CA GLY A 101 -8.74 7.49 7.82
C GLY A 101 -7.39 8.16 7.53
N GLY A 102 -6.58 7.55 6.67
CA GLY A 102 -5.28 8.06 6.24
C GLY A 102 -5.35 8.95 5.00
N GLU A 103 -4.20 9.49 4.62
CA GLU A 103 -4.03 10.24 3.38
C GLU A 103 -3.56 9.32 2.24
N LEU A 104 -3.85 9.69 0.99
CA LEU A 104 -3.30 9.00 -0.19
C LEU A 104 -2.23 9.87 -0.86
N ALA A 105 -1.07 9.30 -1.14
CA ALA A 105 -0.11 9.84 -2.10
C ALA A 105 -0.28 9.12 -3.45
N PRO A 106 -0.93 9.74 -4.45
CA PRO A 106 -1.34 9.08 -5.69
C PRO A 106 -0.18 9.01 -6.72
N VAL A 107 0.93 8.36 -6.35
CA VAL A 107 2.14 8.27 -7.17
C VAL A 107 1.88 7.53 -8.48
N GLY A 108 1.03 6.49 -8.46
CA GLY A 108 0.63 5.77 -9.67
C GLY A 108 -0.10 6.67 -10.67
N GLY A 109 -0.99 7.53 -10.17
CA GLY A 109 -1.67 8.53 -11.00
C GLY A 109 -0.69 9.54 -11.63
N ALA A 110 0.28 10.03 -10.85
CA ALA A 110 1.32 10.92 -11.36
C ALA A 110 2.28 10.25 -12.36
N TRP A 111 2.44 8.93 -12.28
CA TRP A 111 3.26 8.16 -13.22
C TRP A 111 2.60 8.01 -14.60
N MET A 112 1.28 8.14 -14.65
CA MET A 112 0.46 7.99 -15.85
C MET A 112 0.15 9.32 -16.57
N SER A 113 0.51 10.47 -15.97
CA SER A 113 0.29 11.82 -16.51
C SER A 113 1.47 12.33 -17.33
#